data_AF-A0A7W1MQ02-F1
#
_entry.id   AF-A0A7W1MQ02-F1
#
_cell.length_a   1.000
_cell.length_b   1.000
_cell.length_c   1.000
_cell.angle_alpha   90.00
_cell.angle_beta   90.00
_cell.angle_gamma   90.00
#
_symmetry.space_group_name_H-M   'P 1'
#
loop_
_entity.id
_entity.type
_entity.pdbx_description
1 polymer ?
#
loop_
_entity_poly.entity_id
_entity_poly.type
_entity_poly.pdbx_seq_one_letter_code
_entity_poly.pdbx_strand_id
1 'polypeptide(L)'
;MRSPARAGAVKAFGLERTGFARNSKMLQTWTRGLINIVPGSANDNETLVLTCGKNSNGPEFVPVAVRLNPETMIYEVAPDFDVSSWREQLASGKPQRPGFDAGLIRDLDFPEAALPKKAVVKLIGEETGCGFSRAYELVAEAVKRRILTLNRRTKTYAKA
;
A
#
# COMPACT_ATOMS: atom_id res chain seq x y z
N MET A 1 -1.05 11.03 15.74
CA MET A 1 -1.21 12.23 14.88
C MET A 1 -1.14 11.77 13.41
N ARG A 2 -2.16 12.00 12.58
CA ARG A 2 -2.10 11.67 11.14
C ARG A 2 -1.17 12.68 10.46
N SER A 3 -0.27 12.23 9.58
CA SER A 3 0.61 13.16 8.84
C SER A 3 -0.25 14.08 7.94
N PRO A 4 0.12 15.36 7.77
CA PRO A 4 -0.64 16.31 6.95
C PRO A 4 -0.86 15.82 5.51
N ALA A 5 0.14 15.14 4.95
CA ALA A 5 0.10 14.57 3.60
C ALA A 5 -0.99 13.48 3.44
N ARG A 6 -1.12 12.57 4.42
CA ARG A 6 -2.17 11.54 4.39
C ARG A 6 -3.57 12.12 4.53
N ALA A 7 -3.74 13.11 5.41
CA ALA A 7 -5.02 13.78 5.58
C ALA A 7 -5.43 14.54 4.31
N GLY A 8 -4.47 15.05 3.53
CA GLY A 8 -4.70 15.60 2.19
C GLY A 8 -5.08 14.54 1.17
N ALA A 9 -4.34 13.43 1.11
CA ALA A 9 -4.57 12.35 0.15
C ALA A 9 -5.96 11.70 0.31
N VAL A 10 -6.44 11.49 1.54
CA VAL A 10 -7.80 10.98 1.80
C VAL A 10 -8.87 11.91 1.21
N LYS A 11 -8.65 13.23 1.23
CA LYS A 11 -9.60 14.21 0.67
C LYS A 11 -9.62 14.22 -0.84
N ALA A 12 -8.65 13.64 -1.55
CA ALA A 12 -8.73 13.53 -3.00
C ALA A 12 -9.79 12.51 -3.45
N PHE A 13 -10.30 11.68 -2.54
CA PHE A 13 -11.32 10.67 -2.79
C PHE A 13 -12.63 10.97 -2.05
N GLY A 14 -13.74 10.49 -2.61
CA GLY A 14 -15.06 10.52 -1.94
C GLY A 14 -15.76 11.89 -1.98
N LEU A 15 -16.67 12.11 -1.02
CA LEU A 15 -17.60 13.25 -0.99
C LEU A 15 -16.90 14.63 -0.89
N GLU A 16 -15.68 14.67 -0.34
CA GLU A 16 -14.90 15.90 -0.10
C GLU A 16 -13.87 16.20 -1.21
N ARG A 17 -13.87 15.44 -2.32
CA ARG A 17 -12.87 15.56 -3.40
C ARG A 17 -12.87 16.88 -4.15
N THR A 18 -14.00 17.58 -4.15
CA THR A 18 -14.12 18.94 -4.67
C THR A 18 -13.39 19.93 -3.76
N GLY A 19 -13.33 19.68 -2.45
CA GLY A 19 -12.66 20.51 -1.45
C GLY A 19 -11.13 20.42 -1.42
N PHE A 20 -10.50 19.66 -2.34
CA PHE A 20 -9.05 19.47 -2.39
C PHE A 20 -8.29 20.80 -2.61
N ALA A 21 -8.79 21.67 -3.48
CA ALA A 21 -8.21 23.00 -3.70
C ALA A 21 -8.71 24.02 -2.66
N ARG A 22 -8.25 23.87 -1.41
CA ARG A 22 -8.61 24.78 -0.29
C ARG A 22 -8.33 26.24 -0.64
N ASN A 23 -9.23 27.13 -0.21
CA ASN A 23 -9.18 28.57 -0.47
C ASN A 23 -9.26 29.01 -1.96
N SER A 24 -9.58 28.10 -2.88
CA SER A 24 -9.75 28.39 -4.31
C SER A 24 -11.19 28.14 -4.80
N LYS A 25 -12.19 28.33 -3.94
CA LYS A 25 -13.61 28.03 -4.24
C LYS A 25 -14.12 28.70 -5.52
N MET A 26 -13.68 29.92 -5.81
CA MET A 26 -14.08 30.64 -7.03
C MET A 26 -13.54 29.95 -8.29
N LEU A 27 -12.25 29.57 -8.28
CA LEU A 27 -11.64 28.78 -9.34
C LEU A 27 -12.36 27.44 -9.55
N GLN A 28 -12.62 26.69 -8.47
CA GLN A 28 -13.35 25.42 -8.57
C GLN A 28 -14.76 25.57 -9.12
N THR A 29 -15.42 26.71 -8.86
CA THR A 29 -16.77 26.99 -9.37
C THR A 29 -16.73 27.17 -10.89
N TRP A 30 -15.76 27.94 -11.39
CA TRP A 30 -15.62 28.27 -12.81
C TRP A 30 -14.99 27.16 -13.66
N THR A 31 -14.12 26.32 -13.11
CA THR A 31 -13.51 25.23 -13.88
C THR A 31 -14.54 24.18 -14.25
N ARG A 32 -14.47 23.67 -15.48
CA ARG A 32 -15.34 22.56 -15.93
C ARG A 32 -14.75 21.18 -15.63
N GLY A 33 -13.44 21.11 -15.43
CA GLY A 33 -12.70 19.91 -15.06
C GLY A 33 -11.74 20.20 -13.92
N LEU A 34 -11.62 19.25 -13.00
CA LEU A 34 -10.63 19.25 -11.93
C LEU A 34 -10.07 17.83 -11.79
N ILE A 35 -8.74 17.73 -11.83
CA ILE A 35 -8.00 16.50 -11.58
C ILE A 35 -7.21 16.72 -10.29
N ASN A 36 -7.44 15.90 -9.27
CA ASN A 36 -6.59 15.94 -8.09
C ASN A 36 -5.44 14.96 -8.26
N ILE A 37 -4.25 15.40 -7.87
CA ILE A 37 -3.01 14.63 -7.94
C ILE A 37 -2.55 14.37 -6.51
N VAL A 38 -2.29 13.12 -6.18
CA VAL A 38 -1.81 12.71 -4.87
C VAL A 38 -0.67 11.72 -4.99
N PRO A 39 0.30 11.70 -4.06
CA PRO A 39 1.42 10.78 -4.15
C PRO A 39 0.97 9.35 -3.82
N GLY A 40 1.40 8.39 -4.63
CA GLY A 40 1.17 6.96 -4.44
C GLY A 40 2.03 6.37 -3.32
N SER A 41 3.18 6.98 -3.04
CA SER A 41 4.08 6.62 -1.95
C SER A 41 4.18 7.76 -0.93
N ALA A 42 4.52 7.44 0.32
CA ALA A 42 4.82 8.47 1.31
C ALA A 42 6.28 8.99 1.22
N ASN A 43 7.12 8.28 0.48
CA ASN A 43 8.57 8.47 0.49
C ASN A 43 9.10 9.11 -0.80
N ASP A 44 8.32 9.07 -1.87
CA ASP A 44 8.71 9.52 -3.20
C ASP A 44 7.50 10.05 -3.99
N ASN A 45 7.79 10.83 -5.02
CA ASN A 45 6.79 11.33 -5.97
C ASN A 45 6.85 10.59 -7.30
N GLU A 46 7.57 9.47 -7.38
CA GLU A 46 7.73 8.73 -8.63
C GLU A 46 6.41 8.14 -9.09
N THR A 47 5.57 7.71 -8.14
CA THR A 47 4.23 7.25 -8.43
C THR A 47 3.20 8.25 -7.91
N LEU A 48 2.27 8.66 -8.76
CA LEU A 48 1.16 9.53 -8.44
C LEU A 48 -0.17 8.83 -8.75
N VAL A 49 -1.22 9.19 -8.02
CA VAL A 49 -2.58 8.77 -8.29
C VAL A 49 -3.40 9.99 -8.71
N LEU A 50 -4.01 9.90 -9.89
CA LEU A 50 -4.90 10.89 -10.45
C LEU A 50 -6.34 10.53 -10.11
N THR A 51 -7.12 11.50 -9.66
CA THR A 51 -8.53 11.32 -9.29
C THR A 51 -9.40 12.41 -9.88
N CYS A 52 -10.66 12.07 -10.16
CA CYS A 52 -11.62 13.04 -10.67
C CYS A 52 -12.10 13.94 -9.52
N GLY A 53 -11.73 15.21 -9.54
CA GLY A 53 -12.25 16.22 -8.63
C GLY A 53 -13.56 16.84 -9.14
N LYS A 54 -13.69 17.04 -10.45
CA LYS A 54 -14.89 17.59 -11.13
C LYS A 54 -14.86 17.20 -12.61
N ASN A 55 -16.01 16.80 -13.15
CA ASN A 55 -16.26 16.74 -14.59
C ASN A 55 -17.67 17.24 -14.88
N SER A 56 -17.80 18.44 -15.43
CA SER A 56 -19.11 19.05 -15.72
C SER A 56 -19.69 18.66 -17.08
N ASN A 57 -18.94 17.94 -17.91
CA ASN A 57 -19.32 17.61 -19.28
C ASN A 57 -19.47 16.09 -19.51
N GLY A 58 -19.42 15.28 -18.46
CA GLY A 58 -19.47 13.84 -18.59
C GLY A 58 -19.31 13.11 -17.27
N PRO A 59 -19.23 11.77 -17.31
CA PRO A 59 -19.05 10.95 -16.11
C PRO A 59 -17.67 11.18 -15.47
N GLU A 60 -17.57 10.87 -14.19
CA GLU A 60 -16.28 10.86 -13.49
C GLU A 60 -15.38 9.78 -14.06
N PHE A 61 -14.10 10.11 -14.26
CA PHE A 61 -13.12 9.11 -14.67
C PHE A 61 -12.66 8.29 -13.46
N VAL A 62 -12.37 7.02 -13.70
CA VAL A 62 -11.86 6.09 -12.69
C VAL A 62 -10.44 6.52 -12.30
N PRO A 63 -10.09 6.55 -11.00
CA PRO A 63 -8.74 6.86 -10.57
C PRO A 63 -7.68 6.01 -11.27
N VAL A 64 -6.58 6.65 -11.67
CA VAL A 64 -5.48 6.00 -12.40
C VAL A 64 -4.16 6.34 -11.73
N ALA A 65 -3.26 5.36 -11.65
CA ALA A 65 -1.90 5.58 -11.21
C ALA A 65 -1.00 5.88 -12.40
N VAL A 66 -0.05 6.80 -12.19
CA VAL A 66 0.97 7.13 -13.16
C VAL A 66 2.34 7.10 -12.50
N ARG A 67 3.36 6.68 -13.24
CA ARG A 67 4.76 6.62 -12.78
C ARG A 67 5.64 7.50 -13.65
N LEU A 68 6.57 8.23 -13.03
CA LEU A 68 7.54 9.05 -13.73
C LEU A 68 8.52 8.14 -14.48
N ASN A 69 8.61 8.30 -15.79
CA ASN A 69 9.67 7.71 -16.58
C ASN A 69 10.93 8.59 -16.43
N PRO A 70 12.04 8.09 -15.88
CA PRO A 70 13.23 8.89 -15.57
C PRO A 70 14.00 9.33 -16.82
N GLU A 71 13.80 8.66 -17.96
CA GLU A 71 14.49 8.99 -19.21
C GLU A 71 13.77 10.13 -19.94
N THR A 72 12.44 10.08 -19.98
CA THR A 72 11.62 11.06 -20.69
C THR A 72 11.15 12.21 -19.79
N MET A 73 11.21 12.03 -18.48
CA MET A 73 10.64 12.91 -17.45
C MET A 73 9.12 13.12 -17.62
N ILE A 74 8.44 12.14 -18.21
CA ILE A 74 6.98 12.15 -18.43
C ILE A 74 6.33 11.10 -17.53
N TYR A 75 5.15 11.42 -16.99
CA TYR A 75 4.34 10.44 -16.27
C TYR A 75 3.58 9.54 -17.25
N GLU A 76 3.77 8.24 -17.10
CA GLU A 76 3.11 7.20 -17.89
C GLU A 76 2.16 6.39 -17.02
N VAL A 77 1.14 5.76 -17.60
CA VAL A 77 0.20 4.93 -16.85
C VAL A 77 0.96 3.77 -16.19
N ALA A 78 0.70 3.54 -14.90
CA ALA A 78 1.27 2.45 -14.12
C ALA A 78 0.23 1.34 -13.92
N PRO A 79 0.07 0.40 -14.87
CA PRO A 79 -0.98 -0.63 -14.83
C PRO A 79 -0.78 -1.64 -13.70
N ASP A 80 0.44 -1.74 -13.18
CA ASP A 80 0.87 -2.60 -12.08
C ASP A 80 0.52 -2.04 -10.68
N PHE A 81 0.10 -0.77 -10.60
CA PHE A 81 -0.25 -0.16 -9.32
C PHE A 81 -1.72 -0.39 -8.94
N ASP A 82 -1.93 -1.09 -7.83
CA ASP A 82 -3.28 -1.33 -7.28
C ASP A 82 -3.82 -0.10 -6.52
N VAL A 83 -4.54 0.75 -7.25
CA VAL A 83 -5.19 1.96 -6.72
C VAL A 83 -6.23 1.62 -5.65
N SER A 84 -6.91 0.48 -5.75
CA SER A 84 -7.97 0.09 -4.81
C SER A 84 -7.38 -0.26 -3.45
N SER A 85 -6.38 -1.15 -3.43
CA SER A 85 -5.66 -1.52 -2.21
C SER A 85 -4.99 -0.32 -1.57
N TRP A 86 -4.35 0.53 -2.36
CA TRP A 86 -3.73 1.76 -1.86
C TRP A 86 -4.76 2.73 -1.23
N ARG A 87 -5.96 2.87 -1.83
CA ARG A 87 -7.03 3.71 -1.28
C ARG A 87 -7.55 3.19 0.05
N GLU A 88 -7.75 1.87 0.17
CA GLU A 88 -8.14 1.24 1.44
C GLU A 88 -7.10 1.49 2.53
N GLN A 89 -5.81 1.42 2.18
CA GLN A 89 -4.72 1.73 3.10
C GLN A 89 -4.77 3.18 3.57
N LEU A 90 -4.95 4.14 2.66
CA LEU A 90 -5.11 5.55 3.02
C LEU A 90 -6.28 5.77 3.99
N ALA A 91 -7.43 5.14 3.74
CA ALA A 91 -8.61 5.24 4.59
C ALA A 91 -8.38 4.62 5.97
N SER A 92 -7.66 3.50 6.03
CA SER A 92 -7.37 2.77 7.28
C SER A 92 -6.44 3.53 8.23
N GLY A 93 -5.67 4.51 7.72
CA GLY A 93 -4.70 5.29 8.48
C GLY A 93 -3.46 4.50 8.94
N LYS A 94 -3.36 3.21 8.57
CA LYS A 94 -2.19 2.39 8.87
C LYS A 94 -1.08 2.71 7.84
N PRO A 95 0.16 2.99 8.27
CA PRO A 95 1.25 3.20 7.33
C PRO A 95 1.49 1.93 6.51
N GLN A 96 1.65 2.10 5.20
CA GLN A 96 2.35 1.11 4.39
C GLN A 96 3.77 1.05 4.95
N ARG A 97 4.07 -0.05 5.66
CA ARG A 97 5.42 -0.39 6.05
C ARG A 97 5.92 -1.32 4.95
N PRO A 98 7.14 -1.11 4.42
CA PRO A 98 7.62 -1.85 3.27
C PRO A 98 7.45 -3.36 3.48
N GLY A 99 6.86 -4.01 2.47
CA GLY A 99 7.24 -5.35 2.01
C GLY A 99 7.07 -6.57 2.90
N PHE A 100 6.52 -6.51 4.11
CA PHE A 100 6.35 -7.73 4.91
C PHE A 100 4.96 -8.34 4.69
N ASP A 101 4.78 -8.99 3.55
CA ASP A 101 3.66 -9.89 3.32
C ASP A 101 4.06 -11.33 3.70
N ALA A 102 3.07 -12.13 4.09
CA ALA A 102 3.28 -13.55 4.35
C ALA A 102 3.81 -14.31 3.12
N GLY A 103 3.63 -13.77 1.90
CA GLY A 103 4.23 -14.29 0.67
C GLY A 103 5.74 -14.40 0.72
N LEU A 104 6.44 -13.46 1.39
CA LEU A 104 7.90 -13.45 1.51
C LEU A 104 8.44 -14.69 2.22
N ILE A 105 7.62 -15.33 3.07
CA ILE A 105 7.99 -16.58 3.76
C ILE A 105 8.16 -17.76 2.79
N ARG A 106 7.58 -17.70 1.59
CA ARG A 106 7.79 -18.72 0.55
C ARG A 106 9.24 -18.74 0.08
N ASP A 107 9.83 -17.56 -0.05
CA ASP A 107 11.15 -17.36 -0.64
C ASP A 107 12.28 -17.43 0.42
N LEU A 108 11.94 -17.44 1.72
CA LEU A 108 12.91 -17.59 2.81
C LEU A 108 13.58 -18.97 2.84
N ASP A 109 14.90 -19.03 2.84
CA ASP A 109 15.59 -20.32 3.02
C ASP A 109 15.44 -20.84 4.46
N PHE A 110 14.86 -22.03 4.58
CA PHE A 110 14.73 -22.71 5.86
C PHE A 110 15.92 -23.64 6.03
N PRO A 111 16.83 -23.42 7.00
CA PRO A 111 17.99 -24.29 7.22
C PRO A 111 17.61 -25.73 7.57
N GLU A 112 16.40 -25.95 8.08
CA GLU A 112 15.86 -27.28 8.38
C GLU A 112 14.44 -27.41 7.81
N ALA A 113 14.03 -28.64 7.48
CA ALA A 113 12.70 -28.92 6.94
C ALA A 113 11.54 -28.49 7.87
N ALA A 114 11.80 -28.38 9.19
CA ALA A 114 10.82 -27.90 10.15
C ALA A 114 11.51 -27.14 11.29
N LEU A 115 11.10 -25.90 11.53
CA LEU A 115 11.74 -25.03 12.52
C LEU A 115 10.78 -24.68 13.68
N PRO A 116 11.28 -24.53 14.91
CA PRO A 116 10.47 -24.02 16.01
C PRO A 116 10.07 -22.55 15.76
N LYS A 117 8.92 -22.12 16.29
CA LYS A 117 8.36 -20.79 16.05
C LYS A 117 9.37 -19.64 16.22
N LYS A 118 10.19 -19.73 17.27
CA LYS A 118 11.22 -18.71 17.59
C LYS A 118 12.29 -18.61 16.50
N ALA A 119 12.70 -19.74 15.90
CA ALA A 119 13.68 -19.75 14.83
C ALA A 119 13.11 -19.15 13.54
N VAL A 120 11.86 -19.47 13.20
CA VAL A 120 11.16 -18.84 12.05
C VAL A 120 11.03 -17.33 12.24
N VAL A 121 10.65 -16.88 13.44
CA VAL A 121 10.57 -15.45 13.77
C VAL A 121 11.93 -14.76 13.66
N LYS A 122 13.01 -15.43 14.08
CA LYS A 122 14.38 -14.91 13.96
C LYS A 122 14.81 -14.79 12.50
N LEU A 123 14.58 -15.82 11.69
CA LEU A 123 14.83 -15.82 10.25
C LEU A 123 14.09 -14.70 9.52
N ILE A 124 12.80 -14.54 9.82
CA ILE A 124 12.01 -13.43 9.27
C ILE A 124 12.65 -12.10 9.70
N GLY A 125 12.98 -11.94 10.98
CA GLY A 125 13.60 -10.70 11.49
C GLY A 125 14.95 -10.39 10.83
N GLU A 126 15.79 -11.40 10.57
CA GLU A 126 17.10 -11.26 9.94
C GLU A 126 16.99 -10.89 8.46
N GLU A 127 16.12 -11.55 7.70
CA GLU A 127 15.96 -11.28 6.26
C GLU A 127 15.25 -9.95 6.01
N THR A 128 14.24 -9.66 6.83
CA THR A 128 13.31 -8.55 6.56
C THR A 128 13.63 -7.29 7.36
N GLY A 129 14.42 -7.39 8.42
CA GLY A 129 14.64 -6.29 9.37
C GLY A 129 13.38 -5.89 10.17
N CYS A 130 12.31 -6.69 10.13
CA CYS A 130 11.08 -6.36 10.86
C CYS A 130 11.19 -6.68 12.36
N GLY A 131 10.51 -5.88 13.19
CA GLY A 131 10.51 -6.09 14.65
C GLY A 131 9.82 -7.39 15.07
N PHE A 132 10.22 -7.97 16.21
CA PHE A 132 9.74 -9.27 16.70
C PHE A 132 8.22 -9.44 16.70
N SER A 133 7.46 -8.46 17.18
CA SER A 133 5.99 -8.54 17.17
C SER A 133 5.42 -8.74 15.76
N ARG A 134 5.99 -8.09 14.75
CA ARG A 134 5.54 -8.22 13.36
C ARG A 134 5.91 -9.59 12.79
N ALA A 135 7.11 -10.08 13.06
CA ALA A 135 7.51 -11.42 12.66
C ALA A 135 6.56 -12.50 13.24
N TYR A 136 6.05 -12.32 14.46
CA TYR A 136 5.02 -13.20 15.03
C TYR A 136 3.68 -13.13 14.29
N GLU A 137 3.24 -11.93 13.89
CA GLU A 137 2.02 -11.75 13.08
C GLU A 137 2.16 -12.41 11.71
N LEU A 138 3.30 -12.26 11.05
CA LEU A 138 3.58 -12.84 9.74
C LEU A 138 3.53 -14.37 9.77
N VAL A 139 4.07 -14.99 10.83
CA VAL A 139 3.95 -16.44 11.01
C VAL A 139 2.49 -16.86 11.15
N ALA A 140 1.68 -16.14 11.92
CA ALA A 140 0.25 -16.45 12.07
C ALA A 140 -0.52 -16.28 10.75
N GLU A 141 -0.19 -15.24 10.00
CA GLU A 141 -0.77 -14.93 8.69
C GLU A 141 -0.38 -15.98 7.65
N ALA A 142 0.88 -16.43 7.64
CA ALA A 142 1.37 -17.51 6.78
C ALA A 142 0.71 -18.86 7.07
N VAL A 143 0.44 -19.18 8.33
CA VAL A 143 -0.35 -20.38 8.68
C VAL A 143 -1.79 -20.25 8.16
N LYS A 144 -2.42 -19.08 8.33
CA LYS A 144 -3.78 -18.83 7.83
C LYS A 144 -3.86 -18.96 6.30
N ARG A 145 -2.82 -18.50 5.59
CA ARG A 145 -2.69 -18.58 4.12
C ARG A 145 -2.16 -19.92 3.62
N ARG A 146 -1.94 -20.91 4.50
CA ARG A 146 -1.36 -22.23 4.17
C ARG A 146 -0.01 -22.15 3.44
N ILE A 147 0.80 -21.17 3.82
CA ILE A 147 2.20 -21.06 3.41
C ILE A 147 3.09 -21.84 4.40
N LEU A 148 2.68 -21.87 5.68
CA LEU A 148 3.31 -22.67 6.71
C LEU A 148 2.33 -23.71 7.25
N THR A 149 2.82 -24.93 7.45
CA THR A 149 2.12 -26.01 8.12
C THR A 149 2.65 -26.16 9.53
N LEU A 150 1.75 -26.06 10.52
CA LEU A 150 2.07 -26.29 11.94
C LEU A 150 1.95 -27.77 12.29
N ASN A 151 3.05 -28.39 12.69
CA ASN A 151 3.01 -29.69 13.35
C ASN A 151 2.70 -29.49 14.85
N ARG A 152 1.49 -29.88 15.28
CA ARG A 152 1.03 -29.70 16.66
C ARG A 152 1.79 -30.55 17.68
N ARG A 153 2.36 -31.69 17.27
CA ARG A 153 3.06 -32.63 18.16
C ARG A 153 4.45 -32.12 18.53
N THR A 154 5.19 -31.60 17.55
CA THR A 154 6.56 -31.08 17.72
C THR A 154 6.61 -29.58 17.91
N LYS A 155 5.48 -28.86 17.72
CA LYS A 155 5.37 -27.39 17.73
C LYS A 155 6.33 -26.72 16.73
N THR A 156 6.62 -27.40 15.63
CA THR A 156 7.47 -26.92 14.53
C THR A 156 6.62 -26.49 13.33
N TYR A 157 7.17 -25.58 12.55
CA TYR A 157 6.57 -24.99 11.36
C TYR A 157 7.41 -25.43 10.17
N ALA A 158 6.75 -26.03 9.18
CA ALA A 158 7.35 -26.40 7.90
C ALA A 158 6.70 -25.58 6.78
N LYS A 159 7.38 -25.38 5.66
CA LYS A 159 6.73 -24.86 4.45
C LYS A 159 5.67 -25.86 3.99
N ALA A 160 4.52 -25.34 3.56
CA ALA A 160 3.40 -26.13 3.05
C ALA A 160 3.63 -26.63 1.63
#